data_AF-A0A3D2SU42-F1
#
_entry.id   AF-A0A3D2SU42-F1
#
_cell.length_a   1.000
_cell.length_b   1.000
_cell.length_c   1.000
_cell.angle_alpha   90.00
_cell.angle_beta   90.00
_cell.angle_gamma   90.00
#
_symmetry.space_group_name_H-M   'P 1'
#
loop_
_entity.id
_entity.type
_entity.pdbx_description
1 polymer ?
#
loop_
_entity_poly.entity_id
_entity_poly.type
_entity_poly.pdbx_seq_one_letter_code
_entity_poly.pdbx_strand_id
1 'polypeptide(L)'
;MRNPYQRHSLGQSHSSLSPKDLYKQFIETMLMQKYVIGLYDEGWALCSTPTGQQAFAIWQSKNLAQLLQKGSWQNYQIQEISLSTLVQKLIPYLR
;
A
#
# COMPACT_ATOMS: atom_id res chain seq x y z
N MET A 1 28.98 -33.74 -13.41
CA MET A 1 27.51 -33.60 -13.39
C MET A 1 27.18 -32.21 -12.85
N ARG A 2 26.41 -31.39 -13.57
CA ARG A 2 26.12 -29.98 -13.20
C ARG A 2 24.78 -29.95 -12.46
N ASN A 3 24.73 -29.29 -11.29
CA ASN A 3 23.57 -29.29 -10.40
C ASN A 3 22.39 -28.48 -11.02
N PRO A 4 21.23 -29.09 -11.30
CA PRO A 4 20.08 -28.43 -11.96
C PRO A 4 19.43 -27.31 -11.14
N TYR A 5 19.75 -27.20 -9.84
CA TYR A 5 19.15 -26.21 -8.93
C TYR A 5 20.00 -24.95 -8.76
N GLN A 6 21.13 -24.83 -9.48
CA GLN A 6 21.83 -23.55 -9.61
C GLN A 6 21.07 -22.64 -10.57
N ARG A 7 19.86 -22.22 -10.19
CA ARG A 7 19.32 -20.96 -10.68
C ARG A 7 20.18 -19.88 -10.06
N HIS A 8 21.11 -19.35 -10.84
CA HIS A 8 21.54 -17.98 -10.62
C HIS A 8 20.27 -17.14 -10.65
N SER A 9 19.77 -16.73 -9.48
CA SER A 9 18.85 -15.62 -9.43
C SER A 9 19.62 -14.46 -10.06
N LEU A 10 19.26 -14.10 -11.29
CA LEU A 10 19.41 -12.74 -11.76
C LEU A 10 18.46 -11.89 -10.91
N GLY A 11 18.74 -11.83 -9.60
CA GLY A 11 18.18 -10.85 -8.71
C GLY A 11 18.76 -9.56 -9.20
N GLN A 12 18.01 -8.87 -10.07
CA GLN A 12 18.22 -7.46 -10.27
C GLN A 12 18.38 -6.87 -8.88
N SER A 13 19.53 -6.27 -8.62
CA SER A 13 19.75 -5.47 -7.44
C SER A 13 18.76 -4.31 -7.53
N HIS A 14 17.53 -4.53 -7.06
CA HIS A 14 16.71 -3.44 -6.59
C HIS A 14 17.53 -2.82 -5.47
N SER A 15 18.19 -1.71 -5.78
CA SER A 15 18.75 -0.82 -4.76
C SER A 15 17.67 -0.68 -3.70
N SER A 16 17.90 -1.26 -2.52
CA SER A 16 16.94 -1.21 -1.44
C SER A 16 16.87 0.24 -1.02
N LEU A 17 15.90 0.98 -1.56
CA LEU A 17 15.64 2.36 -1.19
C LEU A 17 15.50 2.41 0.33
N SER A 18 16.09 3.43 0.95
CA SER A 18 15.90 3.58 2.39
C SER A 18 14.40 3.78 2.68
N PRO A 19 13.92 3.45 3.90
CA PRO A 19 12.54 3.72 4.27
C PRO A 19 12.10 5.17 4.02
N LYS A 20 13.03 6.12 4.20
CA LYS A 20 12.80 7.55 3.92
C LYS A 20 12.59 7.82 2.43
N ASP A 21 13.37 7.18 1.56
CA ASP A 21 13.25 7.34 0.12
C ASP A 21 11.96 6.69 -0.40
N LEU A 22 11.59 5.53 0.14
CA LEU A 22 10.30 4.88 -0.16
C LEU A 22 9.11 5.77 0.23
N TYR A 23 9.18 6.39 1.40
CA TYR A 23 8.14 7.33 1.83
C TYR A 23 8.06 8.55 0.91
N LYS A 24 9.21 9.12 0.53
CA LYS A 24 9.26 10.23 -0.42
C LYS A 24 8.64 9.85 -1.77
N GLN A 25 9.03 8.70 -2.32
CA GLN A 25 8.49 8.18 -3.58
C GLN A 25 6.97 7.96 -3.50
N PHE A 26 6.47 7.47 -2.36
CA PHE A 26 5.03 7.32 -2.13
C PHE A 26 4.30 8.67 -2.23
N ILE A 27 4.80 9.69 -1.54
CA ILE A 27 4.21 11.04 -1.58
C ILE A 27 4.26 11.63 -2.98
N GLU A 28 5.40 11.53 -3.68
CA GLU A 28 5.54 12.01 -5.06
C GLU A 28 4.58 11.32 -6.01
N THR A 29 4.43 10.00 -5.90
CA THR A 29 3.50 9.20 -6.72
C THR A 29 2.06 9.62 -6.48
N MET A 30 1.66 9.75 -5.21
CA MET A 30 0.33 10.22 -4.83
C MET A 30 0.02 11.61 -5.39
N LEU A 31 0.98 12.54 -5.33
CA LEU A 31 0.81 13.90 -5.84
C LEU A 31 0.68 13.92 -7.38
N MET A 32 1.50 13.13 -8.08
CA MET A 32 1.43 13.04 -9.55
C MET A 32 0.09 12.47 -10.03
N GLN A 33 -0.40 11.40 -9.40
CA GLN A 33 -1.64 10.74 -9.84
C GLN A 33 -2.91 11.38 -9.24
N LYS A 34 -2.78 12.19 -8.19
CA LYS A 34 -3.88 12.89 -7.48
C LYS A 34 -4.93 11.97 -6.85
N TYR A 35 -4.56 10.72 -6.58
CA TYR A 35 -5.36 9.77 -5.82
C TYR A 35 -4.47 8.78 -5.05
N VAL A 36 -5.05 8.08 -4.10
CA VAL A 36 -4.49 6.88 -3.47
C VAL A 36 -5.46 5.73 -3.64
N ILE A 37 -4.98 4.52 -3.37
CA ILE A 37 -5.81 3.32 -3.33
C ILE A 37 -6.15 3.01 -1.88
N GLY A 38 -7.43 2.75 -1.62
CA GLY A 38 -7.92 2.15 -0.39
C GLY A 38 -8.64 0.84 -0.67
N LEU A 39 -8.96 0.13 0.41
CA LEU A 39 -9.81 -1.06 0.38
C LEU A 39 -11.11 -0.74 1.12
N TYR A 40 -12.25 -1.11 0.52
CA TYR A 40 -13.58 -0.86 1.09
C TYR A 40 -14.46 -2.12 1.10
N ASP A 41 -15.10 -2.40 2.25
CA ASP A 41 -16.15 -3.41 2.45
C ASP A 41 -17.02 -2.97 3.64
N GLU A 42 -18.19 -2.38 3.38
CA GLU A 42 -19.05 -1.76 4.40
C GLU A 42 -18.30 -0.80 5.35
N GLY A 43 -17.19 -0.23 4.89
CA GLY A 43 -16.23 0.51 5.69
C GLY A 43 -14.82 0.48 5.10
N TRP A 44 -13.97 1.40 5.53
CA TRP A 44 -12.58 1.47 5.11
C TRP A 44 -11.72 0.43 5.83
N ALA A 45 -10.76 -0.18 5.12
CA ALA A 45 -9.82 -1.11 5.72
C ALA A 45 -8.93 -0.41 6.76
N LEU A 46 -8.94 -0.95 7.99
CA LEU A 46 -8.11 -0.50 9.09
C LEU A 46 -7.12 -1.61 9.49
N CYS A 47 -5.92 -1.22 9.90
CA CYS A 47 -4.95 -2.11 10.53
C CYS A 47 -4.67 -1.67 11.96
N SER A 48 -4.36 -2.63 12.83
CA SER A 48 -3.95 -2.34 14.20
C SER A 48 -2.43 -2.12 14.24
N THR A 49 -1.98 -1.05 14.89
CA THR A 49 -0.57 -0.85 15.21
C THR A 49 -0.19 -1.74 16.41
N PRO A 50 1.11 -2.00 16.64
CA PRO A 50 1.57 -2.71 17.84
C PRO A 50 1.16 -2.04 19.16
N THR A 51 0.83 -0.75 19.11
CA THR A 51 0.34 0.03 20.27
C THR A 51 -1.17 -0.03 20.46
N GLY A 52 -1.89 -0.79 19.63
CA GLY A 52 -3.35 -0.93 19.70
C GLY A 52 -4.13 0.22 19.05
N GLN A 53 -3.45 1.16 18.38
CA GLN A 53 -4.11 2.21 17.61
C GLN A 53 -4.60 1.66 16.26
N GLN A 54 -5.68 2.22 15.74
CA GLN A 54 -6.15 1.92 14.40
C GLN A 54 -5.48 2.86 13.40
N ALA A 55 -4.95 2.29 12.32
CA ALA A 55 -4.38 3.03 11.21
C ALA A 55 -5.18 2.75 9.94
N PHE A 56 -5.40 3.79 9.15
CA PHE A 56 -6.06 3.69 7.86
C PHE A 56 -5.05 3.24 6.79
N ALA A 57 -5.32 2.12 6.14
CA ALA A 57 -4.40 1.53 5.17
C ALA A 57 -4.65 2.09 3.75
N ILE A 58 -3.59 2.65 3.14
CA ILE A 58 -3.61 3.20 1.78
C ILE A 58 -2.37 2.77 0.99
N TRP A 59 -2.50 2.73 -0.34
CA TRP A 59 -1.43 2.33 -1.26
C TRP A 59 -1.28 3.31 -2.42
N GLN A 60 -0.06 3.39 -2.96
CA GLN A 60 0.22 4.17 -4.16
C GLN A 60 -0.27 3.49 -5.46
N SER A 61 -0.49 2.17 -5.46
CA SER A 61 -0.91 1.43 -6.65
C SER A 61 -1.91 0.32 -6.34
N LYS A 62 -2.74 -0.01 -7.34
CA LYS A 62 -3.76 -1.06 -7.24
C LYS A 62 -3.14 -2.43 -6.98
N ASN A 63 -2.05 -2.74 -7.67
CA ASN A 63 -1.37 -4.04 -7.54
C ASN A 63 -0.91 -4.30 -6.10
N LEU A 64 -0.44 -3.27 -5.39
CA LEU A 64 -0.03 -3.43 -3.99
C LEU A 64 -1.24 -3.71 -3.07
N ALA A 65 -2.37 -3.06 -3.31
CA ALA A 65 -3.60 -3.33 -2.57
C ALA A 65 -4.15 -4.75 -2.86
N GLN A 66 -4.08 -5.22 -4.11
CA GLN A 66 -4.50 -6.57 -4.51
C GLN A 66 -3.75 -7.67 -3.75
N LEU A 67 -2.45 -7.48 -3.47
CA LEU A 67 -1.66 -8.45 -2.71
C LEU A 67 -2.18 -8.69 -1.30
N LEU A 68 -2.97 -7.75 -0.76
CA LEU A 68 -3.56 -7.81 0.58
C LEU A 68 -5.06 -8.15 0.59
N GLN A 69 -5.71 -8.34 -0.57
CA GLN A 69 -7.08 -8.87 -0.66
C GLN A 69 -7.11 -10.38 -0.34
N LYS A 70 -6.72 -10.73 0.88
CA LYS A 70 -6.66 -12.10 1.41
C LYS A 70 -6.91 -12.08 2.91
N GLY A 71 -7.30 -13.21 3.48
CA GLY A 71 -7.63 -13.31 4.91
C GLY A 71 -8.70 -12.29 5.30
N SER A 72 -8.42 -11.45 6.29
CA SER A 72 -9.35 -10.46 6.82
C SER A 72 -9.83 -9.42 5.81
N TRP A 73 -9.14 -9.25 4.68
CA TRP A 73 -9.51 -8.28 3.63
C TRP A 73 -9.92 -8.96 2.31
N GLN A 74 -10.28 -10.25 2.34
CA GLN A 74 -10.64 -11.01 1.13
C GLN A 74 -11.82 -10.41 0.35
N ASN A 75 -12.82 -9.85 1.04
CA ASN A 75 -14.03 -9.31 0.42
C ASN A 75 -13.91 -7.82 0.04
N TYR A 76 -12.85 -7.16 0.51
CA TYR A 76 -12.65 -5.74 0.27
C TYR A 76 -12.41 -5.45 -1.19
N GLN A 77 -13.04 -4.40 -1.69
CA GLN A 77 -12.88 -3.92 -3.05
C GLN A 77 -11.87 -2.78 -3.10
N ILE A 78 -11.11 -2.73 -4.20
CA ILE A 78 -10.18 -1.64 -4.46
C ILE A 78 -10.95 -0.40 -4.84
N GLN A 79 -10.68 0.69 -4.12
CA GLN A 79 -11.27 2.00 -4.37
C GLN A 79 -10.19 3.05 -4.56
N GLU A 80 -10.40 3.91 -5.56
CA GLU A 80 -9.60 5.12 -5.72
C GLU A 80 -10.17 6.21 -4.82
N ILE A 81 -9.30 6.82 -4.03
CA ILE A 81 -9.62 7.93 -3.15
C ILE A 81 -8.90 9.15 -3.72
N SER A 82 -9.66 10.13 -4.20
CA SER A 82 -9.07 11.37 -4.69
C SER A 82 -8.25 12.05 -3.60
N LEU A 83 -7.15 12.71 -3.99
CA LEU A 83 -6.29 13.43 -3.06
C LEU A 83 -7.07 14.52 -2.29
N SER A 84 -8.02 15.17 -2.96
CA SER A 84 -8.93 16.14 -2.31
C SER A 84 -9.77 15.49 -1.21
N THR A 85 -10.36 14.33 -1.47
CA THR A 85 -11.15 13.57 -0.49
C THR A 85 -10.27 13.11 0.66
N LEU A 86 -9.07 12.58 0.36
CA LEU A 86 -8.11 12.15 1.36
C LEU A 86 -7.77 13.30 2.33
N VAL A 87 -7.35 14.45 1.80
CA VAL A 87 -6.88 15.59 2.59
C VAL A 87 -8.01 16.31 3.31
N GLN A 88 -9.16 16.51 2.65
CA GLN A 88 -10.24 17.35 3.19
C GLN A 88 -11.26 16.57 4.01
N LYS A 89 -11.41 15.26 3.76
CA LYS A 89 -12.50 14.45 4.35
C LYS A 89 -12.03 13.21 5.11
N LEU A 90 -10.88 12.62 4.80
CA LEU A 90 -10.43 11.42 5.52
C LEU A 90 -9.43 11.77 6.63
N ILE A 91 -8.29 12.38 6.27
CA ILE A 91 -7.24 12.74 7.23
C ILE A 91 -7.79 13.52 8.45
N PRO A 92 -8.68 14.52 8.30
CA PRO A 92 -9.20 15.26 9.45
C PRO A 92 -10.03 14.43 10.43
N TYR A 93 -10.51 13.26 10.04
CA TYR A 93 -11.31 12.37 10.87
C TYR A 93 -10.50 11.22 11.47
N LEU A 94 -9.24 11.04 11.06
CA LEU A 94 -8.31 10.12 11.71
C LEU A 94 -7.87 10.74 13.05
N ARG A 95 -7.99 9.98 14.14
CA ARG A 95 -7.68 10.42 15.51
C ARG A 95 -6.49 9.67 16.08
#